data_AF-A0A3P7MD40-F1
#
_entry.id   AF-A0A3P7MD40-F1
#
_cell.length_a   1.000
_cell.length_b   1.000
_cell.length_c   1.000
_cell.angle_alpha   90.00
_cell.angle_beta   90.00
_cell.angle_gamma   90.00
#
_symmetry.space_group_name_H-M   'P 1'
#
loop_
_entity.id
_entity.type
_entity.pdbx_description
1 polymer ?
#
loop_
_entity_poly.entity_id
_entity_poly.type
_entity_poly.pdbx_seq_one_letter_code
_entity_poly.pdbx_strand_id
1 'polypeptide(L)'
;MVVYTQDWHPENHISFVERAKDEDRILKNHPDKEVRAFDAVQFETPSLNQASFFDSFSYSVLYPSHCVENSWGAQLHSDLVLPGSNVFLIRKGEEIHVDSYSAFADNDGKQL
;
A
#
# COMPACT_ATOMS: atom_id res chain seq x y z
N MET A 1 -22.10 -3.56 -14.72
CA MET A 1 -21.10 -2.49 -14.48
C MET A 1 -19.76 -3.16 -14.31
N VAL A 2 -18.69 -2.60 -14.87
CA VAL A 2 -17.31 -3.09 -14.70
C VAL A 2 -16.52 -1.97 -14.04
N VAL A 3 -15.76 -2.31 -13.01
CA VAL A 3 -14.91 -1.38 -12.26
C VAL A 3 -13.49 -1.93 -12.32
N TYR A 4 -12.54 -1.05 -12.58
CA TYR A 4 -11.12 -1.32 -12.60
C TYR A 4 -10.50 -0.72 -11.35
N THR A 5 -9.46 -1.36 -10.84
CA THR A 5 -8.70 -0.86 -9.69
C THR A 5 -7.28 -0.57 -10.13
N GLN A 6 -6.66 0.40 -9.47
CA GLN A 6 -5.29 0.79 -9.75
C GLN A 6 -4.59 1.07 -8.43
N ASP A 7 -3.48 0.39 -8.18
CA ASP A 7 -2.55 0.82 -7.13
C ASP A 7 -1.93 2.16 -7.52
N TRP A 8 -1.94 3.10 -6.58
CA TRP A 8 -1.58 4.48 -6.84
C TRP A 8 -0.84 5.07 -5.65
N HIS A 9 0.40 4.64 -5.47
CA HIS A 9 1.18 4.93 -4.27
C HIS A 9 1.99 6.22 -4.39
N PRO A 10 2.03 7.07 -3.35
CA PRO A 10 3.05 8.11 -3.22
C PRO A 10 4.47 7.53 -3.22
N GLU A 11 5.47 8.31 -3.62
CA GLU A 11 6.87 7.84 -3.69
C GLU A 11 7.45 7.41 -2.33
N ASN A 12 6.89 7.94 -1.24
CA ASN A 12 7.26 7.62 0.12
C ASN A 12 6.23 6.71 0.83
N HIS A 13 5.44 5.93 0.10
CA HIS A 13 4.41 5.08 0.69
C HIS A 13 4.96 4.05 1.70
N ILE A 14 4.23 3.80 2.78
CA ILE A 14 4.66 3.00 3.93
C ILE A 14 4.95 1.53 3.60
N SER A 15 4.34 1.00 2.54
CA SER A 15 4.57 -0.38 2.10
C SER A 15 5.92 -0.57 1.39
N PHE A 16 6.68 0.50 1.11
CA PHE A 16 7.94 0.39 0.40
C PHE A 16 9.11 0.11 1.33
N VAL A 17 9.87 -0.96 1.03
CA VAL A 17 11.07 -1.34 1.78
C VAL A 17 12.13 -0.24 1.74
N GLU A 18 12.24 0.48 0.63
CA GLU A 18 13.18 1.59 0.46
C GLU A 18 12.87 2.77 1.38
N ARG A 19 11.64 2.82 1.90
CA ARG A 19 11.08 3.91 2.71
C ARG A 19 10.79 3.48 4.15
N ALA A 20 11.00 2.21 4.49
CA ALA A 20 10.64 1.66 5.80
C ALA A 20 11.38 2.30 7.00
N LYS A 21 12.47 3.04 6.75
CA LYS A 21 13.29 3.75 7.76
C LYS A 21 13.35 5.26 7.55
N ASP A 22 12.38 5.84 6.84
CA ASP A 22 12.22 7.29 6.79
C ASP A 22 12.04 7.87 8.21
N GLU A 23 12.40 9.13 8.42
CA GLU A 23 12.47 9.76 9.77
C GLU A 23 11.14 9.76 10.53
N ASP A 24 10.02 9.65 9.82
CA ASP A 24 8.66 9.61 10.34
C ASP A 24 8.19 8.19 10.72
N ARG A 25 9.07 7.19 10.63
CA ARG A 25 8.75 5.77 10.86
C ARG A 25 9.64 5.13 11.90
N ILE A 26 9.00 4.43 12.83
CA ILE A 26 9.69 3.66 13.87
C ILE A 26 9.19 2.22 13.77
N LEU A 27 10.11 1.29 13.50
CA LEU A 27 9.83 -0.14 13.48
C LEU A 27 9.91 -0.72 14.90
N LYS A 28 8.87 -1.43 15.31
CA LYS A 28 8.80 -2.09 16.62
C LYS A 28 9.55 -3.43 16.64
N ASN A 29 9.37 -4.24 15.61
CA ASN A 29 10.20 -5.42 15.36
C ASN A 29 11.28 -5.01 14.34
N HIS A 30 12.53 -5.39 14.57
CA HIS A 30 13.69 -5.06 13.71
C HIS A 30 14.31 -3.64 13.84
N PRO A 31 14.54 -3.07 15.04
CA PRO A 31 15.25 -1.79 15.14
C PRO A 31 16.68 -1.85 14.55
N ASP A 32 17.38 -2.98 14.76
CA ASP A 32 18.81 -3.12 14.42
C ASP A 32 19.09 -4.01 13.20
N LYS A 33 18.04 -4.53 12.55
CA LYS A 33 18.19 -5.38 11.35
C LYS A 33 17.87 -4.59 10.09
N GLU A 34 18.55 -4.92 9.00
CA GLU A 34 18.10 -4.53 7.68
C GLU A 34 16.78 -5.25 7.38
N VAL A 35 15.80 -4.48 6.90
CA VAL A 35 14.54 -5.01 6.37
C VAL A 35 14.70 -5.24 4.88
N ARG A 36 14.01 -6.24 4.36
CA ARG A 36 14.04 -6.65 2.97
C ARG A 36 12.64 -6.64 2.39
N ALA A 37 12.58 -6.64 1.06
CA ALA A 37 11.34 -6.89 0.37
C ALA A 37 10.72 -8.20 0.87
N PHE A 38 9.42 -8.17 1.10
CA PHE A 38 8.57 -9.25 1.61
C PHE A 38 8.71 -9.57 3.11
N ASP A 39 9.47 -8.77 3.87
CA ASP A 39 9.47 -8.87 5.32
C ASP A 39 8.14 -8.36 5.90
N ALA A 40 7.62 -9.03 6.94
CA ALA A 40 6.50 -8.58 7.72
C ALA A 40 6.98 -7.75 8.93
N VAL A 41 6.61 -6.48 8.96
CA VAL A 41 7.03 -5.51 9.98
C VAL A 41 5.86 -4.95 10.76
N GLN A 42 6.13 -4.42 11.94
CA GLN A 42 5.19 -3.72 12.79
C GLN A 42 5.75 -2.31 13.01
N PHE A 43 4.97 -1.31 12.63
CA PHE A 43 5.29 0.09 12.91
C PHE A 43 4.81 0.44 14.32
N GLU A 44 5.70 1.02 15.13
CA GLU A 44 5.35 1.77 16.34
C GLU A 44 4.87 3.17 15.97
N THR A 45 5.50 3.78 14.97
CA THR A 45 5.08 5.05 14.36
C THR A 45 5.17 4.92 12.84
N PRO A 46 4.13 5.31 12.09
CA PRO A 46 2.77 5.59 12.56
C PRO A 46 2.15 4.34 13.22
N SER A 47 1.29 4.54 14.21
CA SER A 47 0.50 3.45 14.80
C SER A 47 -0.63 3.11 13.84
N LEU A 48 -0.55 1.94 13.20
CA LEU A 48 -1.54 1.51 12.22
C LEU A 48 -2.60 0.63 12.89
N ASN A 49 -3.89 0.94 12.70
CA ASN A 49 -4.98 0.07 13.15
C ASN A 49 -5.25 -1.01 12.09
N GLN A 50 -4.21 -1.74 11.68
CA GLN A 50 -4.40 -2.92 10.83
C GLN A 50 -4.97 -4.05 11.68
N ALA A 51 -6.29 -4.04 11.84
CA ALA A 51 -7.02 -5.10 12.50
C ALA A 51 -6.83 -6.39 11.69
N SER A 52 -5.91 -7.24 12.13
CA SER A 52 -5.86 -8.60 11.63
C SER A 52 -7.02 -9.37 12.26
N PHE A 53 -7.86 -10.02 11.45
CA PHE A 53 -9.00 -10.80 11.93
C PHE A 53 -8.59 -11.99 12.82
N PHE A 54 -7.31 -12.38 12.81
CA PHE A 54 -6.83 -13.63 13.40
C PHE A 54 -5.78 -13.44 14.51
N ASP A 55 -5.24 -12.24 14.70
CA ASP A 55 -4.23 -11.96 15.71
C ASP A 55 -4.29 -10.50 16.19
N SER A 56 -3.91 -10.27 17.44
CA SER A 56 -3.88 -8.93 18.06
C SER A 56 -2.71 -8.06 17.59
N PHE A 57 -1.96 -8.50 16.58
CA PHE A 57 -0.80 -7.79 16.05
C PHE A 57 -1.07 -7.28 14.63
N SER A 58 -0.91 -5.97 14.46
CA SER A 58 -0.85 -5.31 13.15
C SER A 58 0.52 -5.56 12.52
N TYR A 59 0.57 -6.31 11.42
CA TYR A 59 1.76 -6.48 10.59
C TYR A 59 1.52 -5.90 9.19
N SER A 60 2.54 -5.24 8.64
CA SER A 60 2.61 -4.75 7.27
C SER A 60 3.66 -5.53 6.51
N VAL A 61 3.36 -5.96 5.29
CA VAL A 61 4.37 -6.55 4.40
C VAL A 61 5.04 -5.41 3.64
N LEU A 62 6.38 -5.42 3.59
CA LEU A 62 7.14 -4.49 2.78
C LEU A 62 7.32 -5.03 1.36
N TYR A 63 7.33 -4.15 0.37
CA TYR A 63 7.50 -4.45 -1.05
C TYR A 63 8.57 -3.54 -1.64
N PRO A 64 9.22 -3.92 -2.76
CA PRO A 64 9.92 -2.94 -3.57
C PRO A 64 8.95 -1.85 -4.03
N SER A 65 9.46 -0.64 -4.23
CA SER A 65 8.65 0.45 -4.77
C SER A 65 7.97 0.03 -6.08
N HIS A 66 6.65 0.19 -6.14
CA HIS A 66 5.80 -0.24 -7.25
C HIS A 66 4.59 0.68 -7.39
N CYS A 67 3.98 0.69 -8.58
CA CYS A 67 2.76 1.46 -8.84
C CYS A 67 2.80 2.91 -8.32
N VAL A 68 3.98 3.55 -8.38
CA VAL A 68 4.17 4.92 -7.91
C VAL A 68 3.33 5.86 -8.78
N GLU A 69 2.60 6.77 -8.15
CA GLU A 69 1.71 7.69 -8.85
C GLU A 69 2.40 8.44 -9.98
N ASN A 70 1.68 8.62 -11.09
CA ASN A 70 2.16 9.26 -12.31
C ASN A 70 3.37 8.59 -12.98
N SER A 71 3.79 7.39 -12.53
CA SER A 71 4.85 6.62 -13.17
C SER A 71 4.32 5.65 -14.24
N TRP A 72 5.21 5.16 -15.10
CA TRP A 72 4.89 4.06 -16.02
C TRP A 72 4.40 2.81 -15.28
N GLY A 73 5.00 2.48 -14.12
CA GLY A 73 4.67 1.29 -13.35
C GLY A 73 3.26 1.30 -12.74
N ALA A 74 2.61 2.46 -12.64
CA ALA A 74 1.23 2.57 -12.17
C ALA A 74 0.20 2.48 -13.31
N GLN A 75 0.61 2.55 -14.58
CA GLN A 75 -0.33 2.52 -15.69
C GLN A 75 -0.97 1.13 -15.84
N LEU A 76 -2.26 1.09 -16.20
CA LEU A 76 -2.88 -0.15 -16.65
C LEU A 76 -2.15 -0.63 -17.90
N HIS A 77 -1.95 -1.95 -18.02
CA HIS A 77 -1.28 -2.55 -19.16
C HIS A 77 -1.95 -2.12 -20.48
N SER A 78 -1.16 -1.80 -21.51
CA SER A 78 -1.67 -1.26 -22.79
C SER A 78 -2.69 -2.15 -23.49
N ASP A 79 -2.56 -3.45 -23.28
CA ASP A 79 -3.41 -4.47 -23.92
C ASP A 79 -4.72 -4.72 -23.13
N LEU A 80 -4.90 -4.07 -21.97
CA LEU A 80 -6.13 -4.16 -21.21
C LEU A 80 -7.26 -3.47 -21.98
N VAL A 81 -8.22 -4.28 -22.44
CA VAL A 81 -9.38 -3.77 -23.16
C VAL A 81 -10.35 -3.12 -22.18
N LEU A 82 -10.46 -1.80 -22.29
CA LEU A 82 -11.43 -1.01 -21.56
C LEU A 82 -12.71 -0.83 -22.40
N PRO A 83 -13.91 -1.11 -21.86
CA PRO A 83 -15.18 -0.92 -22.58
C PRO A 83 -15.52 0.57 -22.70
N GLY A 84 -14.79 1.29 -23.55
CA GLY A 84 -15.09 2.65 -24.00
C GLY A 84 -15.48 3.63 -22.89
N SER A 85 -16.58 4.36 -23.08
CA SER A 85 -16.94 5.55 -22.30
C SER A 85 -17.52 5.30 -20.89
N ASN A 86 -17.42 4.09 -20.34
CA ASN A 86 -17.96 3.74 -19.00
C ASN A 86 -16.93 3.00 -18.14
N VAL A 87 -15.68 3.46 -18.11
CA VAL A 87 -14.64 2.93 -17.23
C VAL A 87 -14.74 3.62 -15.88
N PHE A 88 -15.14 2.87 -14.86
CA PHE A 88 -15.00 3.29 -13.48
C PHE A 88 -13.65 2.80 -12.97
N LEU A 89 -12.78 3.73 -12.61
CA LEU A 89 -11.46 3.43 -12.06
C LEU A 89 -11.44 3.86 -10.59
N ILE A 90 -11.10 2.93 -9.71
CA ILE A 90 -10.87 3.20 -8.28
C ILE A 90 -9.38 3.10 -8.02
N ARG A 91 -8.79 4.16 -7.47
CA ARG A 91 -7.41 4.15 -6.99
C ARG A 91 -7.39 3.72 -5.53
N LYS A 92 -6.35 2.98 -5.15
CA LYS A 92 -6.12 2.52 -3.79
C LYS A 92 -4.65 2.72 -3.41
N GLY A 93 -4.37 2.83 -2.12
CA GLY A 93 -3.01 3.03 -1.60
C GLY A 93 -2.47 4.45 -1.79
N GLU A 94 -3.34 5.45 -1.92
CA GLU A 94 -2.97 6.86 -2.10
C GLU A 94 -2.47 7.53 -0.81
N GLU A 95 -2.76 6.95 0.36
CA GLU A 95 -2.36 7.48 1.65
C GLU A 95 -0.93 7.04 2.00
N ILE A 96 -0.07 7.98 2.39
CA ILE A 96 1.36 7.70 2.63
C ILE A 96 1.53 6.64 3.71
N HIS A 97 0.72 6.70 4.76
CA HIS A 97 0.88 5.90 5.97
C HIS A 97 -0.05 4.70 6.04
N VAL A 98 -0.93 4.48 5.06
CA VAL A 98 -1.91 3.41 5.11
C VAL A 98 -1.99 2.74 3.76
N ASP A 99 -1.57 1.47 3.72
CA ASP A 99 -1.72 0.64 2.54
C ASP A 99 -3.19 0.22 2.35
N SER A 100 -3.54 -0.20 1.14
CA SER A 100 -4.89 -0.63 0.80
C SER A 100 -4.83 -1.76 -0.22
N TYR A 101 -4.92 -3.00 0.27
CA TYR A 101 -5.08 -4.15 -0.63
C TYR A 101 -6.47 -4.22 -1.25
N SER A 102 -7.48 -3.92 -0.42
CA SER A 102 -8.88 -3.96 -0.81
C SER A 102 -9.26 -2.70 -1.58
N ALA A 103 -10.06 -2.85 -2.63
CA ALA A 103 -10.64 -1.72 -3.34
C ALA A 103 -11.93 -1.16 -2.69
N PHE A 104 -12.28 -1.65 -1.50
CA PHE A 104 -13.48 -1.24 -0.76
C PHE A 104 -13.15 -0.40 0.49
N ALA A 105 -12.04 -0.70 1.14
CA ALA A 105 -11.54 0.04 2.29
C ALA A 105 -10.02 -0.12 2.39
N ASP A 106 -9.34 0.87 2.96
CA ASP A 106 -7.92 0.76 3.29
C ASP A 106 -7.68 -0.13 4.51
N ASN A 107 -6.40 -0.38 4.82
CA ASN A 107 -6.02 -1.26 5.90
C ASN A 107 -6.29 -0.65 7.31
N ASP A 108 -6.73 0.61 7.40
CA ASP A 108 -7.21 1.27 8.63
C ASP A 108 -8.75 1.30 8.71
N GLY A 109 -9.44 0.80 7.68
CA GLY A 109 -10.90 0.64 7.63
C GLY A 109 -11.66 1.81 7.01
N LYS A 110 -10.97 2.81 6.45
CA LYS A 110 -11.60 3.92 5.72
C LYS A 110 -12.10 3.43 4.36
N GLN A 111 -13.36 3.71 4.02
CA GLN A 111 -13.96 3.34 2.74
C GLN A 111 -13.40 4.19 1.58
N LEU A 112 -13.22 3.54 0.42
CA LEU A 112 -12.76 4.14 -0.84
C LEU A 112 -13.93 4.59 -1.72
#